data_AF-A0A317E0R0-F1
#
_entry.id   AF-A0A317E0R0-F1
#
_cell.length_a   1.000
_cell.length_b   1.000
_cell.length_c   1.000
_cell.angle_alpha   90.00
_cell.angle_beta   90.00
_cell.angle_gamma   90.00
#
_symmetry.space_group_name_H-M   'P 1'
#
loop_
_entity.id
_entity.type
_entity.pdbx_description
1 polymer ?
#
loop_
_entity_poly.entity_id
_entity_poly.type
_entity_poly.pdbx_seq_one_letter_code
_entity_poly.pdbx_strand_id
1 'polypeptide(L)'
;MAIKTTLSLSDRHRRFLAERVAQGVYATEDDAVADAIEHMMQDEEAMEIALSDLAEEIRARTKTDPADYMDLDQAFAAAGLVIAAKRDR
;
A
#
# COMPACT_ATOMS: atom_id res chain seq x y z
N MET A 1 25.39 -6.87 9.78
CA MET A 1 25.57 -7.89 10.85
C MET A 1 24.21 -8.53 11.07
N ALA A 2 24.09 -9.86 10.98
CA ALA A 2 22.80 -10.53 11.21
C ALA A 2 22.68 -10.98 12.67
N ILE A 3 21.50 -10.79 13.26
CA ILE A 3 21.17 -11.26 14.62
C ILE A 3 20.36 -12.54 14.47
N LYS A 4 20.80 -13.61 15.14
CA LYS A 4 20.05 -14.87 15.16
C LYS A 4 18.90 -14.77 16.17
N THR A 5 17.70 -15.05 15.69
CA THR A 5 16.48 -15.02 16.49
C THR A 5 15.68 -16.29 16.22
N THR A 6 15.19 -16.93 17.28
CA THR A 6 14.30 -18.10 17.16
C THR A 6 12.85 -17.61 17.12
N LEU A 7 12.09 -18.04 16.12
CA LEU A 7 10.68 -17.70 15.96
C LEU A 7 9.85 -18.96 15.72
N SER A 8 8.63 -18.96 16.25
CA SER A 8 7.69 -20.07 16.09
C SER A 8 6.76 -19.80 14.93
N LEU A 9 6.76 -20.68 13.94
CA LEU A 9 5.87 -20.62 12.78
C LEU A 9 4.80 -21.70 12.85
N SER A 10 3.63 -21.41 12.31
CA SER A 10 2.62 -22.43 12.05
C SER A 10 3.16 -23.49 11.08
N ASP A 11 2.65 -24.72 11.16
CA ASP A 11 3.02 -25.80 10.23
C ASP A 11 2.77 -25.42 8.77
N ARG A 12 1.71 -24.64 8.52
CA ARG A 12 1.42 -24.09 7.19
C ARG A 12 2.56 -23.21 6.67
N HIS A 13 3.06 -22.29 7.50
CA HIS A 13 4.13 -21.37 7.10
C HIS A 13 5.47 -22.10 6.94
N ARG A 14 5.79 -23.05 7.83
CA ARG A 14 7.01 -23.87 7.68
C ARG A 14 6.99 -24.65 6.37
N ARG A 15 5.87 -25.33 6.06
CA ARG A 15 5.72 -26.05 4.79
C ARG A 15 5.84 -25.11 3.58
N PHE A 16 5.21 -23.95 3.64
CA PHE A 16 5.31 -22.96 2.57
C PHE A 16 6.77 -22.54 2.32
N LEU A 17 7.53 -22.19 3.36
CA LEU A 17 8.94 -21.80 3.20
C LEU A 17 9.78 -22.95 2.61
N ALA A 18 9.61 -24.16 3.13
CA ALA A 18 10.29 -25.34 2.61
C ALA A 18 9.98 -25.60 1.12
N GLU A 19 8.71 -25.43 0.70
CA GLU A 19 8.31 -25.54 -0.71
C GLU A 19 8.97 -24.47 -1.58
N ARG A 20 9.10 -23.23 -1.09
CA ARG A 20 9.73 -22.13 -1.85
C ARG A 20 11.24 -22.35 -2.02
N VAL A 21 11.91 -22.91 -1.02
CA VAL A 21 13.31 -23.33 -1.12
C VAL A 21 13.45 -24.51 -2.11
N ALA A 22 12.57 -25.51 -2.02
CA ALA A 22 12.58 -26.66 -2.94
C ALA A 22 12.33 -26.26 -4.41
N GLN A 23 11.55 -25.19 -4.63
CA GLN A 23 11.33 -24.60 -5.95
C GLN A 23 12.51 -23.74 -6.45
N GLY A 24 13.53 -23.52 -5.61
CA GLY A 24 14.69 -22.67 -5.93
C GLY A 24 14.38 -21.16 -5.91
N VAL A 25 13.28 -20.74 -5.30
CA VAL A 25 12.93 -19.31 -5.18
C VAL A 25 13.84 -18.61 -4.18
N TYR A 26 14.16 -19.30 -3.07
CA TYR A 26 15.09 -18.84 -2.05
C TYR A 26 16.18 -19.89 -1.84
N ALA A 27 17.38 -19.45 -1.45
CA ALA A 27 18.48 -20.35 -1.16
C ALA A 27 18.28 -21.10 0.17
N THR A 28 17.69 -20.43 1.17
CA THR A 28 17.37 -21.00 2.49
C THR A 28 16.01 -20.50 3.00
N GLU A 29 15.48 -21.16 4.03
CA GLU A 29 14.27 -20.68 4.72
C GLU A 29 14.51 -19.34 5.42
N ASP A 30 15.73 -19.10 5.93
CA ASP A 30 16.12 -17.84 6.56
C ASP A 30 16.09 -16.67 5.56
N ASP A 31 16.51 -16.89 4.31
CA ASP A 31 16.44 -15.88 3.25
C ASP A 31 14.98 -15.50 2.94
N ALA A 32 14.09 -16.49 2.91
CA ALA A 32 12.67 -16.28 2.68
C ALA A 32 12.00 -15.51 3.84
N VAL A 33 12.42 -15.77 5.09
CA VAL A 33 11.94 -15.03 6.25
C VAL A 33 12.47 -13.60 6.24
N ALA A 34 13.74 -13.39 5.89
CA ALA A 34 14.32 -12.05 5.80
C ALA A 34 13.60 -11.19 4.74
N ASP A 35 13.34 -11.77 3.56
CA ASP A 35 12.56 -11.12 2.49
C ASP A 35 11.14 -10.75 2.93
N ALA A 36 10.46 -11.65 3.64
CA ALA A 36 9.12 -11.38 4.17
C ALA A 36 9.11 -10.25 5.22
N ILE A 37 10.14 -10.15 6.07
CA ILE A 37 10.28 -9.07 7.05
C ILE A 37 10.56 -7.74 6.35
N GLU A 38 11.43 -7.75 5.35
CA GLU A 38 11.73 -6.55 4.56
C GLU A 38 10.47 -6.02 3.87
N HIS A 39 9.68 -6.90 3.25
CA HIS A 39 8.40 -6.52 2.67
C HIS A 39 7.42 -5.97 3.71
N MET A 40 7.33 -6.59 4.88
CA MET A 40 6.48 -6.07 5.97
C MET A 40 6.92 -4.67 6.42
N MET A 41 8.23 -4.41 6.51
CA MET A 41 8.77 -3.09 6.87
C MET A 41 8.44 -2.04 5.80
N GLN A 42 8.58 -2.38 4.53
CA GLN A 42 8.22 -1.49 3.41
C GLN A 42 6.73 -1.18 3.39
N ASP A 43 5.88 -2.18 3.62
CA ASP A 43 4.43 -1.99 3.71
C ASP A 43 4.06 -1.09 4.90
N GLU A 44 4.73 -1.25 6.05
CA GLU A 44 4.51 -0.40 7.23
C GLU A 44 4.91 1.05 6.97
N GLU A 45 6.08 1.29 6.34
CA GLU A 45 6.54 2.63 5.95
C GLU A 45 5.57 3.28 4.95
N ALA A 46 5.14 2.54 3.93
CA ALA A 46 4.18 3.04 2.94
C ALA A 46 2.83 3.38 3.59
N MET A 47 2.38 2.56 4.55
CA MET A 47 1.15 2.82 5.31
C MET A 47 1.30 4.07 6.18
N GLU A 48 2.42 4.24 6.87
CA GLU A 48 2.67 5.42 7.71
C GLU A 48 2.63 6.72 6.90
N ILE A 49 3.29 6.74 5.74
CA ILE A 49 3.27 7.89 4.81
C ILE A 49 1.83 8.19 4.38
N ALA A 50 1.10 7.18 3.88
CA ALA A 50 -0.27 7.37 3.41
C ALA A 50 -1.22 7.87 4.51
N LEU A 51 -1.07 7.37 5.73
CA LEU A 51 -1.86 7.82 6.88
C LEU A 51 -1.49 9.24 7.30
N SER A 52 -0.21 9.60 7.27
CA SER A 52 0.26 10.96 7.54
C SER A 52 -0.31 11.96 6.55
N ASP A 53 -0.22 11.66 5.25
CA ASP A 53 -0.74 12.49 4.16
C ASP A 53 -2.25 12.68 4.29
N LEU A 54 -2.99 11.60 4.56
CA LEU A 54 -4.43 11.67 4.78
C LEU A 54 -4.77 12.54 6.00
N ALA A 55 -4.03 12.39 7.10
CA ALA A 55 -4.24 13.18 8.30
C ALA A 55 -3.92 14.67 8.08
N GLU A 56 -2.92 14.99 7.25
CA GLU A 56 -2.63 16.36 6.84
C GLU A 56 -3.76 16.94 5.99
N GLU A 57 -4.23 16.20 4.99
CA GLU A 57 -5.33 16.60 4.11
C GLU A 57 -6.63 16.86 4.90
N ILE A 58 -6.97 15.99 5.85
CA ILE A 58 -8.13 16.19 6.74
C ILE A 58 -7.98 17.49 7.54
N ARG A 59 -6.79 17.72 8.10
CA ARG A 59 -6.50 18.95 8.86
C ARG A 59 -6.53 20.19 7.98
N ALA A 60 -6.08 20.10 6.73
CA ALA A 60 -6.16 21.18 5.75
C ALA A 60 -7.62 21.51 5.45
N ARG A 61 -8.44 20.51 5.09
CA ARG A 61 -9.88 20.69 4.80
C ARG A 61 -10.67 21.27 5.96
N THR A 62 -10.33 20.87 7.18
CA THR A 62 -10.99 21.38 8.40
C THR A 62 -10.72 22.88 8.60
N LYS A 63 -9.61 23.40 8.05
CA LYS A 63 -9.25 24.82 8.13
C LYS A 63 -9.73 25.63 6.92
N THR A 64 -10.11 24.98 5.83
CA THR A 64 -10.61 25.65 4.61
C THR A 64 -12.00 26.24 4.86
N ASP A 65 -12.20 27.50 4.46
CA ASP A 65 -13.53 28.13 4.54
C ASP A 65 -14.50 27.41 3.59
N PRO A 66 -15.73 27.05 4.02
CA PRO A 66 -16.76 26.51 3.14
C PRO A 66 -16.96 27.29 1.83
N ALA A 67 -16.75 28.61 1.84
CA ALA A 67 -16.88 29.45 0.64
C ALA A 67 -15.77 29.22 -0.41
N ASP A 68 -14.63 28.64 -0.02
CA ASP A 68 -13.52 28.31 -0.92
C ASP A 68 -13.72 26.96 -1.64
N TYR A 69 -14.73 26.18 -1.24
CA TYR A 69 -15.08 24.94 -1.93
C TYR A 69 -15.86 25.24 -3.22
N MET A 70 -15.47 24.55 -4.30
CA MET A 70 -16.16 24.61 -5.59
C MET A 70 -17.39 23.69 -5.60
N ASP A 71 -18.43 24.11 -6.30
CA ASP A 71 -19.61 23.29 -6.56
C ASP A 71 -19.28 22.04 -7.40
N LEU A 72 -19.93 20.92 -7.11
CA LEU A 72 -19.64 19.63 -7.72
C LEU A 72 -19.89 19.63 -9.24
N ASP A 73 -20.95 20.28 -9.71
CA ASP A 73 -21.26 20.31 -11.14
C ASP A 73 -20.22 21.15 -11.89
N GLN A 74 -19.73 22.21 -11.27
CA GLN A 74 -18.63 23.02 -11.81
C GLN A 74 -17.31 22.24 -11.85
N ALA A 75 -17.00 21.49 -10.79
CA ALA A 75 -15.77 20.71 -10.69
C ALA A 75 -15.62 19.67 -11.81
N PHE A 76 -16.73 19.05 -12.21
CA PHE A 76 -16.73 17.95 -13.18
C PHE A 76 -17.24 18.33 -14.58
N ALA A 77 -17.72 19.56 -14.80
CA ALA A 77 -18.28 19.99 -16.09
C ALA A 77 -17.35 19.67 -17.27
N ALA A 78 -16.06 19.98 -17.16
CA ALA A 78 -15.09 19.71 -18.22
C ALA A 78 -14.90 18.21 -18.50
N ALA A 79 -14.81 17.39 -17.44
CA ALA A 79 -14.69 15.95 -17.58
C ALA A 79 -15.96 15.33 -18.20
N GLY A 80 -17.13 15.82 -17.82
CA GLY A 80 -18.43 15.40 -18.38
C GLY A 80 -18.51 15.60 -19.89
N LEU A 81 -18.06 16.76 -20.40
CA LEU A 81 -18.04 17.05 -21.84
C LEU A 81 -17.13 16.08 -22.60
N VAL A 82 -15.95 15.76 -22.06
CA VAL A 82 -15.01 14.80 -22.67
C VAL A 82 -15.62 13.40 -22.72
N ILE A 83 -16.29 12.97 -21.65
CA ILE A 83 -16.93 11.66 -21.58
C ILE A 83 -18.10 11.57 -22.57
N ALA A 84 -18.95 12.60 -22.63
CA ALA A 84 -20.07 12.65 -23.57
C ALA A 84 -19.61 12.53 -25.02
N ALA A 85 -18.60 13.33 -25.41
CA ALA A 85 -18.03 13.29 -26.76
C ALA A 85 -17.41 11.93 -27.14
N LYS A 86 -16.99 11.12 -26.16
CA LYS A 86 -16.49 9.76 -26.39
C LYS A 86 -17.60 8.70 -26.47
N ARG A 87 -18.80 8.96 -25.91
CA ARG A 87 -19.95 8.03 -25.99
C ARG A 87 -20.70 8.14 -27.32
N ASP A 88 -20.61 9.29 -27.97
CA ASP A 88 -21.26 9.56 -29.27
C ASP A 88 -20.40 9.13 -30.48
N ARG A 89 -19.26 8.47 -30.24
CA ARG A 89 -18.39 7.83 -31.26
C ARG A 89 -18.51 6.32 -31.19
#